data_AF-A0A4Q7NSC5-F1
#
_entry.id   AF-A0A4Q7NSC5-F1
#
_cell.length_a   1.000
_cell.length_b   1.000
_cell.length_c   1.000
_cell.angle_alpha   90.00
_cell.angle_beta   90.00
_cell.angle_gamma   90.00
#
_symmetry.space_group_name_H-M   'P 1'
#
loop_
_entity.id
_entity.type
_entity.pdbx_description
1 polymer ?
#
loop_
_entity_poly.entity_id
_entity_poly.type
_entity_poly.pdbx_seq_one_letter_code
_entity_poly.pdbx_strand_id
1 'polypeptide(L)'
;MLATVLLVSGFSFGLCTQLPQLLRTVVRRQTAGLSALGVRMGMTANGLWMGYGVAAHDGAQLGCNALLVTFGVLTARAHRRHSGAPVPRRLDLGVLVLWALWAAAALSAQADLLARTGAVLGLLVGLPQLLRLVRTPDAAGVAPGTYLLSLGAGTCWAAYWLVVGRPLVAASAGYCALLALTGLVLLLGRPRVAARRELVLAA
;
A
#
# COMPACT_ATOMS: atom_id res chain seq x y z
N MET A 1 3.85 1.52 -26.62
CA MET A 1 3.98 0.12 -26.17
C MET A 1 4.67 0.01 -24.80
N LEU A 2 5.89 0.54 -24.62
CA LEU A 2 6.63 0.45 -23.34
C LEU A 2 5.84 0.99 -22.13
N ALA A 3 5.24 2.19 -22.23
CA ALA A 3 4.45 2.77 -21.15
C ALA A 3 3.29 1.86 -20.71
N THR A 4 2.59 1.24 -21.65
CA THR A 4 1.50 0.29 -21.37
C THR A 4 1.98 -0.94 -20.64
N VAL A 5 3.12 -1.51 -21.06
CA VAL A 5 3.72 -2.67 -20.39
C VAL A 5 4.09 -2.32 -18.95
N LEU A 6 4.77 -1.19 -18.74
CA LEU A 6 5.16 -0.73 -17.40
C LEU A 6 3.94 -0.48 -16.51
N LEU A 7 2.90 0.15 -17.05
CA LEU A 7 1.64 0.37 -16.35
C LEU A 7 1.00 -0.95 -15.91
N VAL A 8 0.80 -1.88 -16.84
CA VAL A 8 0.17 -3.17 -16.56
C VAL A 8 0.98 -3.96 -15.56
N SER A 9 2.30 -4.06 -15.73
CA SER A 9 3.17 -4.76 -14.78
C SER A 9 3.15 -4.12 -13.39
N GLY A 10 3.28 -2.79 -13.31
CA GLY A 10 3.23 -2.05 -12.05
C GLY A 10 1.91 -2.26 -11.31
N PHE A 11 0.80 -2.25 -12.05
CA PHE A 11 -0.51 -2.53 -11.51
C PHE A 11 -0.68 -3.99 -11.07
N SER A 12 -0.27 -4.96 -11.88
CA SER A 12 -0.33 -6.39 -11.55
C SER A 12 0.45 -6.71 -10.28
N PHE A 13 1.67 -6.19 -10.14
CA PHE A 13 2.43 -6.32 -8.89
C PHE A 13 1.69 -5.69 -7.71
N GLY A 14 1.15 -4.48 -7.88
CA GLY A 14 0.31 -3.82 -6.88
C GLY A 14 -0.89 -4.67 -6.44
N LEU A 15 -1.61 -5.27 -7.39
CA LEU A 15 -2.72 -6.18 -7.10
C LEU A 15 -2.28 -7.40 -6.31
N CYS A 16 -1.15 -8.01 -6.70
CA CYS A 16 -0.60 -9.17 -5.99
C CYS A 16 -0.22 -8.86 -4.54
N THR A 17 0.08 -7.60 -4.19
CA THR A 17 0.32 -7.21 -2.79
C THR A 17 -0.97 -7.13 -1.95
N GLN A 18 -2.12 -6.81 -2.55
CA GLN A 18 -3.37 -6.58 -1.83
C GLN A 18 -4.35 -7.76 -1.89
N LEU A 19 -4.39 -8.48 -3.01
CA LEU A 19 -5.34 -9.56 -3.25
C LEU A 19 -5.30 -10.67 -2.19
N PRO A 20 -4.14 -11.16 -1.74
CA PRO A 20 -4.10 -12.18 -0.69
C PRO A 20 -4.76 -11.71 0.61
N GLN A 21 -4.55 -10.44 0.99
CA GLN A 21 -5.14 -9.86 2.19
C GLN A 21 -6.66 -9.68 2.03
N LEU A 22 -7.11 -9.24 0.86
CA LEU A 22 -8.53 -9.14 0.53
C LEU A 22 -9.22 -10.51 0.68
N LEU A 23 -8.69 -11.55 0.03
CA LEU A 23 -9.24 -12.90 0.08
C LEU A 23 -9.26 -13.45 1.50
N ARG A 24 -8.16 -13.27 2.25
CA ARG A 24 -8.08 -13.71 3.64
C ARG A 24 -9.11 -13.02 4.54
N THR A 25 -9.31 -11.71 4.36
CA THR A 25 -10.18 -10.91 5.24
C THR A 25 -11.65 -11.05 4.87
N VAL A 26 -11.99 -10.99 3.57
CA VAL A 26 -13.36 -10.95 3.06
C VAL A 26 -13.92 -12.35 2.89
N VAL A 27 -13.18 -13.24 2.23
CA VAL A 27 -13.66 -14.59 1.91
C VAL A 27 -13.44 -15.52 3.11
N ARG A 28 -12.23 -15.55 3.65
CA ARG A 28 -11.88 -16.47 4.76
C ARG A 28 -12.21 -15.92 6.14
N ARG A 29 -12.64 -14.66 6.25
CA ARG A 29 -12.98 -13.98 7.52
C ARG A 29 -11.85 -13.99 8.57
N GLN A 30 -10.61 -14.07 8.10
CA GLN A 30 -9.43 -14.12 8.97
C GLN A 30 -8.81 -12.73 9.10
N THR A 31 -8.96 -12.13 10.28
CA THR A 31 -8.51 -10.76 10.60
C THR A 31 -7.28 -10.72 11.50
N ALA A 32 -6.83 -11.88 12.01
CA ALA A 32 -5.68 -11.96 12.90
C ALA A 32 -4.41 -11.36 12.26
N GLY A 33 -3.75 -10.45 12.99
CA GLY A 33 -2.54 -9.73 12.56
C GLY A 33 -2.80 -8.51 11.66
N LEU A 34 -4.05 -8.21 11.30
CA LEU A 34 -4.37 -7.06 10.44
C LEU A 34 -4.42 -5.75 11.23
N SER A 35 -3.56 -4.79 10.87
CA SER A 35 -3.58 -3.46 11.49
C SER A 35 -4.77 -2.63 10.99
N ALA A 36 -5.65 -2.20 11.90
CA ALA A 36 -6.78 -1.33 11.56
C ALA A 36 -6.33 0.00 10.95
N LEU A 37 -5.24 0.58 11.48
CA LEU A 37 -4.64 1.78 10.93
C LEU A 37 -3.99 1.50 9.57
N GLY A 38 -3.25 0.39 9.44
CA GLY A 38 -2.55 0.02 8.20
C GLY A 38 -3.50 -0.10 7.00
N VAL A 39 -4.63 -0.80 7.18
CA VAL A 39 -5.66 -0.92 6.12
C VAL A 39 -6.16 0.45 5.66
N ARG A 40 -6.43 1.36 6.61
CA ARG A 40 -6.97 2.69 6.34
C ARG A 40 -5.95 3.65 5.74
N MET A 41 -4.69 3.54 6.16
CA MET A 41 -3.58 4.27 5.52
C MET A 41 -3.41 3.83 4.06
N GLY A 42 -3.48 2.53 3.77
CA GLY A 42 -3.45 2.02 2.40
C GLY A 42 -4.62 2.55 1.56
N MET A 43 -5.84 2.52 2.10
CA MET A 43 -7.02 3.13 1.47
C MET A 43 -6.85 4.63 1.20
N THR A 44 -6.30 5.36 2.16
CA THR A 44 -6.06 6.81 2.05
C THR A 44 -5.04 7.12 0.97
N ALA A 45 -3.95 6.35 0.90
CA ALA A 45 -2.92 6.49 -0.12
C ALA A 45 -3.48 6.24 -1.53
N ASN A 46 -4.24 5.16 -1.72
CA ASN A 46 -4.88 4.87 -3.00
C ASN A 46 -5.93 5.94 -3.35
N GLY A 47 -6.69 6.44 -2.38
CA GLY A 47 -7.65 7.53 -2.59
C GLY A 47 -6.99 8.83 -3.03
N LEU A 48 -5.83 9.17 -2.46
CA LEU A 48 -5.03 10.31 -2.91
C LEU A 48 -4.59 10.15 -4.36
N TRP A 49 -4.04 8.98 -4.71
CA TRP A 49 -3.57 8.71 -6.07
C TRP A 49 -4.71 8.62 -7.09
N MET A 50 -5.89 8.16 -6.67
CA MET A 50 -7.12 8.24 -7.46
C MET A 50 -7.50 9.70 -7.73
N GLY A 51 -7.46 10.56 -6.71
CA GLY A 51 -7.67 12.00 -6.86
C GLY A 51 -6.66 12.65 -7.80
N TYR A 52 -5.38 12.27 -7.71
CA TYR A 52 -4.35 12.71 -8.65
C TYR A 52 -4.70 12.29 -10.10
N GLY A 53 -5.16 11.05 -10.30
CA GLY A 53 -5.60 10.58 -11.63
C GLY A 53 -6.73 11.43 -12.22
N VAL A 54 -7.71 11.84 -11.41
CA VAL A 54 -8.76 12.79 -11.83
C VAL A 54 -8.14 14.14 -12.21
N ALA A 55 -7.33 14.73 -11.34
CA ALA A 55 -6.76 16.06 -11.53
C ALA A 55 -5.80 16.15 -12.72
N ALA A 56 -5.04 15.08 -12.98
CA ALA A 56 -4.07 14.99 -14.04
C ALA A 56 -4.66 14.48 -15.38
N HIS A 57 -5.97 14.19 -15.42
CA HIS A 57 -6.65 13.51 -16.53
C HIS A 57 -5.97 12.19 -16.93
N ASP A 58 -5.47 11.46 -15.95
CA ASP A 58 -4.81 10.16 -16.12
C ASP A 58 -5.76 9.02 -15.78
N GLY A 59 -6.42 8.49 -16.82
CA GLY A 59 -7.38 7.39 -16.69
C GLY A 59 -6.76 6.10 -16.19
N ALA A 60 -5.46 5.87 -16.46
CA ALA A 60 -4.77 4.67 -16.00
C ALA A 60 -4.58 4.72 -14.48
N GLN A 61 -4.08 5.85 -13.96
CA GLN A 61 -3.91 6.06 -12.53
C GLN A 61 -5.26 6.04 -11.79
N LEU A 62 -6.28 6.69 -12.36
CA LEU A 62 -7.64 6.68 -11.83
C LEU A 62 -8.18 5.24 -11.72
N GLY A 63 -8.16 4.49 -12.82
CA GLY A 63 -8.70 3.12 -12.86
C GLY A 63 -7.99 2.18 -11.90
N CYS A 64 -6.65 2.20 -11.88
CA CYS A 64 -5.86 1.36 -10.99
C CYS A 64 -6.20 1.64 -9.52
N ASN A 65 -6.18 2.91 -9.12
CA ASN A 65 -6.39 3.27 -7.73
C ASN A 65 -7.84 3.15 -7.29
N ALA A 66 -8.83 3.36 -8.18
CA ALA A 66 -10.23 3.09 -7.88
C ALA A 66 -10.47 1.62 -7.50
N LEU A 67 -9.82 0.68 -8.20
CA LEU A 67 -9.90 -0.75 -7.85
C LEU A 67 -9.24 -1.04 -6.49
N LEU A 68 -8.06 -0.48 -6.23
CA LEU A 68 -7.35 -0.69 -4.95
C LEU A 68 -8.07 -0.02 -3.77
N VAL A 69 -8.71 1.14 -3.98
CA VAL A 69 -9.61 1.77 -3.02
C VAL A 69 -10.76 0.81 -2.69
N THR A 70 -11.38 0.20 -3.71
CA THR A 70 -12.46 -0.78 -3.54
C THR A 70 -11.99 -1.96 -2.69
N PHE A 71 -10.81 -2.53 -2.98
CA PHE A 71 -10.23 -3.61 -2.18
C PHE A 71 -10.01 -3.19 -0.72
N GLY A 72 -9.50 -1.97 -0.51
CA GLY A 72 -9.30 -1.42 0.81
C GLY A 72 -10.61 -1.24 1.58
N VAL A 73 -11.66 -0.70 0.95
CA VAL A 73 -13.00 -0.54 1.56
C VAL A 73 -13.57 -1.89 1.98
N LEU A 74 -13.55 -2.87 1.08
CA LEU A 74 -14.04 -4.22 1.36
C LEU A 74 -13.25 -4.86 2.52
N THR A 75 -11.93 -4.73 2.49
CA THR A 75 -11.05 -5.21 3.57
C THR A 75 -11.34 -4.51 4.89
N ALA A 76 -11.50 -3.19 4.92
CA ALA A 76 -11.79 -2.43 6.14
C ALA A 76 -13.16 -2.77 6.74
N ARG A 77 -14.18 -2.94 5.89
CA ARG A 77 -15.53 -3.35 6.30
C ARG A 77 -15.53 -4.78 6.86
N ALA A 78 -14.90 -5.72 6.16
CA ALA A 78 -14.78 -7.09 6.64
C ALA A 78 -13.95 -7.17 7.92
N HIS A 79 -12.86 -6.39 8.03
CA HIS A 79 -12.08 -6.29 9.25
C HIS A 79 -12.94 -5.81 10.43
N ARG A 80 -13.73 -4.74 10.27
CA ARG A 80 -14.65 -4.28 11.32
C ARG A 80 -15.69 -5.33 11.71
N ARG A 81 -16.20 -6.12 10.75
CA ARG A 81 -17.23 -7.14 10.99
C ARG A 81 -16.68 -8.41 11.66
N HIS A 82 -15.44 -8.80 11.35
CA HIS A 82 -14.87 -10.08 11.72
C HIS A 82 -13.67 -9.96 12.68
N SER A 83 -13.31 -8.76 13.12
CA SER A 83 -12.29 -8.58 14.15
C SER A 83 -12.85 -8.95 15.52
N GLY A 84 -12.08 -9.69 16.30
CA GLY A 84 -12.33 -9.84 17.74
C GLY A 84 -12.01 -8.58 18.54
N ALA A 85 -11.28 -7.62 17.95
CA ALA A 85 -10.91 -6.36 18.59
C ALA A 85 -11.74 -5.18 18.04
N PRO A 86 -12.22 -4.26 18.90
CA PRO A 86 -12.99 -3.11 18.46
C PRO A 86 -12.12 -2.17 17.60
N VAL A 87 -12.65 -1.78 16.44
CA VAL A 87 -11.99 -0.82 15.55
C VAL A 87 -12.53 0.59 15.82
N PRO A 88 -11.70 1.58 16.21
CA PRO A 88 -12.18 2.92 16.53
C PRO A 88 -12.87 3.59 15.33
N ARG A 89 -14.06 4.18 15.53
CA ARG A 89 -14.80 4.90 14.46
C ARG A 89 -14.06 6.12 13.94
N ARG A 90 -13.28 6.79 14.80
CA ARG A 90 -12.45 7.96 14.44
C ARG A 90 -11.50 7.69 13.27
N LEU A 91 -11.06 6.43 13.09
CA LEU A 91 -10.20 6.08 11.97
C LEU A 91 -10.96 6.12 10.64
N ASP A 92 -12.21 5.66 10.60
CA ASP A 92 -13.04 5.74 9.39
C ASP A 92 -13.39 7.20 9.06
N LEU A 93 -13.74 7.98 10.08
CA LEU A 93 -14.00 9.42 9.93
C LEU A 93 -12.77 10.15 9.37
N GLY A 94 -11.57 9.86 9.90
CA GLY A 94 -10.33 10.41 9.38
C GLY A 94 -10.10 10.10 7.90
N VAL A 95 -10.35 8.85 7.47
CA VAL A 95 -10.26 8.47 6.06
C VAL A 95 -11.25 9.25 5.21
N LEU A 96 -12.51 9.38 5.64
CA LEU A 96 -13.54 10.12 4.91
C LEU A 96 -13.20 11.60 4.76
N VAL A 97 -12.69 12.24 5.83
CA VAL A 97 -12.22 13.62 5.78
C VAL A 97 -11.08 13.77 4.78
N LEU A 98 -10.08 12.89 4.83
CA LEU A 98 -8.96 12.94 3.89
C LEU A 98 -9.41 12.73 2.44
N TRP A 99 -10.33 11.80 2.20
CA TRP A 99 -10.91 11.59 0.87
C TRP A 99 -11.71 12.79 0.36
N ALA A 100 -12.46 13.46 1.23
CA ALA A 100 -13.15 14.70 0.87
C ALA A 100 -12.14 15.79 0.47
N LEU A 101 -11.03 15.92 1.20
CA LEU A 101 -9.95 16.85 0.85
C LEU A 101 -9.28 16.49 -0.48
N TRP A 102 -9.00 15.21 -0.73
CA TRP A 102 -8.44 14.77 -2.02
C TRP A 102 -9.42 15.01 -3.17
N ALA A 103 -10.71 14.75 -2.97
CA ALA A 103 -11.73 15.02 -3.97
C ALA A 103 -11.85 16.51 -4.27
N ALA A 104 -11.86 17.37 -3.24
CA ALA A 104 -11.90 18.82 -3.43
C ALA A 104 -10.67 19.33 -4.20
N ALA A 105 -9.47 18.87 -3.84
CA ALA A 105 -8.24 19.19 -4.55
C ALA A 105 -8.28 18.69 -6.01
N ALA A 106 -8.82 17.49 -6.23
CA ALA A 106 -8.93 16.91 -7.57
C ALA A 106 -9.90 17.68 -8.47
N LEU A 107 -11.08 18.04 -7.95
CA LEU A 107 -12.08 18.84 -8.66
C LEU A 107 -11.61 20.28 -8.92
N SER A 108 -10.66 20.76 -8.12
CA SER A 108 -9.98 22.05 -8.31
C SER A 108 -8.74 21.95 -9.21
N ALA A 109 -8.53 20.83 -9.91
CA ALA A 109 -7.40 20.56 -10.80
C ALA A 109 -6.01 20.69 -10.14
N GLN A 110 -5.88 20.46 -8.83
CA GLN A 110 -4.62 20.60 -8.09
C GLN A 110 -3.74 19.34 -8.15
N ALA A 111 -3.40 18.89 -9.36
CA ALA A 111 -2.61 17.67 -9.58
C ALA A 111 -1.24 17.74 -8.88
N ASP A 112 -0.56 18.88 -8.93
CA ASP A 112 0.76 19.04 -8.31
C ASP A 112 0.73 18.95 -6.78
N LEU A 113 -0.31 19.50 -6.15
CA LEU A 113 -0.50 19.38 -4.69
C LEU A 113 -0.70 17.91 -4.32
N LEU A 114 -1.55 17.20 -5.05
CA LEU A 114 -1.81 15.78 -4.83
C LEU A 114 -0.54 14.95 -5.05
N ALA A 115 0.23 15.22 -6.11
CA ALA A 115 1.49 14.53 -6.36
C ALA A 115 2.52 14.73 -5.23
N ARG A 116 2.72 15.97 -4.78
CA ARG A 116 3.64 16.28 -3.66
C ARG A 116 3.17 15.62 -2.37
N THR A 117 1.89 15.66 -2.10
CA THR A 117 1.31 15.05 -0.90
C THR A 117 1.40 13.53 -0.95
N GLY A 118 1.17 12.93 -2.12
CA GLY A 118 1.36 11.50 -2.38
C GLY A 118 2.80 11.08 -2.18
N ALA A 119 3.75 11.90 -2.66
CA ALA A 119 5.16 11.68 -2.43
C ALA A 119 5.50 11.67 -0.94
N VAL A 120 5.11 12.70 -0.19
CA VAL A 120 5.35 12.79 1.25
C VAL A 120 4.68 11.63 2.01
N LEU A 121 3.44 11.29 1.66
CA LEU A 121 2.73 10.18 2.30
C LEU A 121 3.40 8.84 1.99
N GLY A 122 3.89 8.65 0.76
CA GLY A 122 4.70 7.50 0.36
C GLY A 122 5.98 7.37 1.20
N LEU A 123 6.65 8.49 1.50
CA LEU A 123 7.79 8.54 2.43
C LEU A 123 7.40 7.95 3.80
N LEU A 124 6.28 8.42 4.35
CA LEU A 124 5.90 8.14 5.73
C LEU A 124 5.32 6.75 5.95
N VAL A 125 4.64 6.16 4.96
CA VAL A 125 3.95 4.87 5.13
C VAL A 125 4.93 3.70 5.26
N GLY A 126 6.04 3.70 4.53
CA GLY A 126 7.01 2.59 4.55
C GLY A 126 8.05 2.66 5.68
N LEU A 127 8.30 3.86 6.22
CA LEU A 127 9.35 4.10 7.21
C LEU A 127 9.18 3.34 8.53
N PRO A 128 8.01 3.31 9.19
CA PRO A 128 7.87 2.64 10.49
C PRO A 128 8.24 1.16 10.46
N GLN A 129 7.86 0.46 9.38
CA GLN A 129 8.16 -0.95 9.21
C GLN A 129 9.66 -1.20 9.00
N LEU A 130 10.33 -0.35 8.21
CA LEU A 130 11.77 -0.43 8.02
C LEU A 130 12.52 -0.11 9.30
N LEU A 131 12.11 0.93 10.04
CA LEU A 131 12.69 1.26 11.34
C LEU A 131 12.55 0.10 12.32
N ARG A 132 11.41 -0.60 12.32
CA ARG A 132 11.24 -1.83 13.12
C ARG A 132 12.24 -2.90 12.70
N LEU A 133 12.36 -3.19 11.40
CA LEU A 133 13.31 -4.19 10.92
C LEU A 133 14.76 -3.81 11.28
N VAL A 134 15.15 -2.55 11.19
CA VAL A 134 16.49 -2.11 11.61
C VAL A 134 16.69 -2.27 13.13
N ARG A 135 15.71 -1.88 13.94
CA ARG A 135 15.83 -1.85 15.40
C ARG A 135 15.65 -3.21 16.07
N THR A 136 14.88 -4.12 15.47
CA THR A 136 14.55 -5.41 16.06
C THR A 136 14.91 -6.53 15.09
N PRO A 137 15.59 -7.61 15.55
CA PRO A 137 15.89 -8.76 14.70
C PRO A 137 14.63 -9.54 14.29
N ASP A 138 13.52 -9.35 15.00
CA ASP A 138 12.25 -10.02 14.74
C ASP A 138 11.60 -9.57 13.42
N ALA A 139 11.59 -10.49 12.45
CA ALA A 139 10.93 -10.36 11.16
C ALA A 139 9.57 -11.07 11.10
N ALA A 140 9.02 -11.52 12.24
CA ALA A 140 7.74 -12.19 12.28
C ALA A 140 6.62 -11.35 11.65
N GLY A 141 5.77 -12.02 10.87
CA GLY A 141 4.66 -11.39 10.16
C GLY A 141 5.05 -10.56 8.93
N VAL A 142 6.33 -10.56 8.52
CA VAL A 142 6.82 -9.83 7.35
C VAL A 142 7.15 -10.81 6.24
N ALA A 143 6.41 -10.77 5.13
CA ALA A 143 6.65 -11.64 3.99
C ALA A 143 7.66 -11.00 3.01
N PRO A 144 8.81 -11.64 2.72
CA PRO A 144 9.74 -11.16 1.69
C PRO A 144 9.09 -10.98 0.32
N GLY A 145 8.10 -11.83 0.00
CA GLY A 145 7.32 -11.72 -1.24
C GLY A 145 6.58 -10.38 -1.37
N THR A 146 6.10 -9.80 -0.27
CA THR A 146 5.47 -8.46 -0.29
C THR A 146 6.48 -7.39 -0.68
N TYR A 147 7.71 -7.48 -0.18
CA TYR A 147 8.79 -6.57 -0.53
C TYR A 147 9.24 -6.74 -1.99
N LEU A 148 9.35 -7.98 -2.48
CA LEU A 148 9.68 -8.25 -3.88
C LEU A 148 8.62 -7.71 -4.85
N LEU A 149 7.33 -7.96 -4.56
CA LEU A 149 6.23 -7.43 -5.36
C LEU A 149 6.19 -5.89 -5.30
N SER A 150 6.42 -5.29 -4.13
CA SER A 150 6.45 -3.82 -3.97
C SER A 150 7.63 -3.19 -4.71
N LEU A 151 8.79 -3.86 -4.74
CA LEU A 151 9.95 -3.45 -5.53
C LEU A 151 9.63 -3.47 -7.02
N GLY A 152 9.03 -4.55 -7.51
CA GLY A 152 8.57 -4.65 -8.90
C GLY A 152 7.57 -3.56 -9.24
N ALA A 153 6.54 -3.37 -8.40
CA ALA A 153 5.54 -2.33 -8.58
C ALA A 153 6.16 -0.92 -8.63
N GLY A 154 6.95 -0.57 -7.61
CA GLY A 154 7.59 0.75 -7.52
C GLY A 154 8.52 1.04 -8.69
N THR A 155 9.28 0.04 -9.16
CA THR A 155 10.18 0.17 -10.32
C THR A 155 9.40 0.40 -11.61
N CYS A 156 8.36 -0.40 -11.85
CA CYS A 156 7.51 -0.24 -13.03
C CYS A 156 6.80 1.12 -13.03
N TRP A 157 6.26 1.56 -11.89
CA TRP A 157 5.63 2.87 -11.77
C TRP A 157 6.63 4.01 -11.94
N ALA A 158 7.81 3.93 -11.35
CA ALA A 158 8.85 4.94 -11.52
C ALA A 158 9.23 5.10 -12.99
N ALA A 159 9.51 3.99 -13.67
CA ALA A 159 9.83 3.99 -15.09
C ALA A 159 8.66 4.51 -15.95
N TYR A 160 7.43 4.09 -15.65
CA TYR A 160 6.22 4.59 -16.33
C TYR A 160 6.14 6.11 -16.24
N TRP A 161 6.27 6.67 -15.04
CA TRP A 161 6.16 8.11 -14.80
C TRP A 161 7.29 8.92 -15.46
N LEU A 162 8.50 8.35 -15.57
CA LEU A 162 9.57 8.97 -16.36
C LEU A 162 9.20 9.00 -17.85
N VAL A 163 8.68 7.89 -18.38
CA VAL A 163 8.27 7.79 -19.80
C VAL A 163 7.14 8.77 -20.14
N VAL A 164 6.21 9.03 -19.22
CA VAL A 164 5.12 10.01 -19.43
C VAL A 164 5.46 11.43 -18.97
N GLY A 165 6.73 11.72 -18.66
CA GLY A 165 7.21 13.09 -18.38
C GLY A 165 6.80 13.66 -17.02
N ARG A 166 6.61 12.82 -16.00
CA ARG A 166 6.19 13.21 -14.63
C ARG A 166 7.27 12.85 -13.59
N PRO A 167 8.41 13.55 -13.57
CA PRO A 167 9.59 13.14 -12.77
C PRO A 167 9.36 13.17 -11.26
N LEU A 168 8.54 14.08 -10.75
CA LEU A 168 8.21 14.12 -9.31
C LEU A 168 7.46 12.85 -8.86
N VAL A 169 6.51 12.40 -9.67
CA VAL A 169 5.73 11.17 -9.39
C VAL A 169 6.62 9.94 -9.55
N ALA A 170 7.52 9.96 -10.55
CA ALA A 170 8.53 8.92 -10.71
C ALA A 170 9.45 8.81 -9.49
N ALA A 171 9.92 9.94 -8.95
CA ALA A 171 10.78 9.96 -7.77
C ALA A 171 10.06 9.38 -6.54
N SER A 172 8.77 9.69 -6.36
CA SER A 172 7.95 9.07 -5.32
C SER A 172 7.86 7.55 -5.46
N ALA A 173 7.58 7.05 -6.67
CA ALA A 173 7.48 5.61 -6.91
C ALA A 173 8.85 4.91 -6.75
N GLY A 174 9.92 5.56 -7.22
CA GLY A 174 11.30 5.08 -7.07
C GLY A 174 11.73 5.01 -5.60
N TYR A 175 11.33 5.98 -4.78
CA TYR A 175 11.53 5.90 -3.34
C TYR A 175 10.82 4.69 -2.72
N CYS A 176 9.56 4.44 -3.08
CA CYS A 176 8.85 3.24 -2.63
C CYS A 176 9.58 1.95 -3.04
N ALA A 177 10.16 1.91 -4.25
CA ALA A 177 11.00 0.81 -4.70
C ALA A 177 12.27 0.66 -3.84
N LEU A 178 12.95 1.76 -3.51
CA LEU A 178 14.13 1.75 -2.62
C LEU A 178 13.79 1.25 -1.22
N LEU A 179 12.68 1.70 -0.64
CA LEU A 179 12.21 1.16 0.63
C LEU A 179 11.92 -0.34 0.54
N ALA A 180 11.33 -0.76 -0.59
CA ALA A 180 11.01 -2.15 -0.79
C ALA A 180 12.28 -3.02 -0.89
N LEU A 181 13.27 -2.55 -1.64
CA LEU A 181 14.60 -3.18 -1.73
C LEU A 181 15.28 -3.23 -0.37
N THR A 182 15.28 -2.12 0.37
CA THR A 182 15.88 -2.05 1.71
C THR A 182 15.27 -3.08 2.64
N GLY A 183 13.94 -3.18 2.67
CA GLY A 183 13.25 -4.19 3.47
C GLY A 183 13.56 -5.61 3.02
N LEU A 184 13.65 -5.86 1.72
CA LEU A 184 14.04 -7.17 1.19
C LEU A 184 15.45 -7.55 1.66
N VAL A 185 16.43 -6.65 1.52
CA VAL A 185 17.82 -6.85 1.98
C VAL A 185 17.88 -7.10 3.47
N LEU A 186 17.15 -6.33 4.28
CA LEU A 186 17.11 -6.52 5.73
C LEU A 186 16.52 -7.88 6.14
N LEU A 187 15.67 -8.48 5.30
CA LEU A 187 15.09 -9.80 5.53
C LEU A 187 16.00 -10.95 5.05
N LEU A 188 16.95 -10.69 4.14
CA LEU A 188 17.92 -11.69 3.72
C LEU A 188 18.81 -12.06 4.92
N GLY A 189 18.94 -13.37 5.18
CA GLY A 189 19.78 -13.87 6.27
C GLY A 189 19.16 -13.81 7.67
N ARG A 190 17.94 -13.26 7.84
CA ARG A 190 17.27 -13.33 9.13
C ARG A 190 16.60 -14.69 9.34
N PRO A 191 16.79 -15.33 10.50
CA PRO A 191 16.07 -16.56 10.82
C PRO A 191 14.58 -16.25 10.77
N ARG A 192 13.86 -16.93 9.86
CA ARG A 192 12.40 -16.98 9.92
C ARG A 192 12.11 -17.73 11.21
N VAL A 193 11.66 -17.02 12.24
CA VAL A 193 11.16 -17.66 13.44
C VAL A 193 9.90 -18.43 13.00
N ALA A 194 10.10 -19.66 12.54
CA ALA A 194 9.05 -20.63 12.34
C ALA A 194 8.24 -20.63 13.62
N ALA A 195 6.92 -20.42 13.49
CA ALA A 195 6.01 -20.20 14.61
C ALA A 195 6.25 -21.26 15.70
N ARG A 196 7.04 -20.89 16.71
CA ARG A 196 7.47 -21.77 17.80
C ARG A 196 6.37 -21.83 18.84
N ARG A 197 5.14 -22.17 18.41
CA ARG A 197 3.95 -22.18 19.27
C ARG A 197 3.16 -23.49 19.27
N GLU A 198 3.49 -24.46 18.42
CA GLU A 198 2.80 -25.77 18.45
C GLU A 198 3.52 -26.84 19.29
N LEU A 199 4.77 -26.62 19.71
CA LEU A 199 5.52 -27.62 20.49
C LEU A 199 5.57 -27.38 22.01
N VAL A 200 5.00 -26.27 22.51
CA VAL A 200 4.96 -25.98 23.97
C VAL A 200 3.57 -26.21 24.57
N LEU A 201 2.56 -26.52 23.75
CA LEU A 201 1.23 -26.94 24.22
C LEU A 201 1.00 -28.46 24.10
N ALA A 202 2.05 -29.21 23.74
CA ALA A 202 2.04 -30.67 23.66
C ALA A 202 3.00 -31.31 24.68
N ALA A 203 3.49 -30.54 25.66
CA ALA A 203 4.32 -30.98 26.78
C ALA A 203 3.71 -30.48 28.09
#